data_AF-A0A543G9N4-F1
#
_entry.id   AF-A0A543G9N4-F1
#
_cell.length_a   1.000
_cell.length_b   1.000
_cell.length_c   1.000
_cell.angle_alpha   90.00
_cell.angle_beta   90.00
_cell.angle_gamma   90.00
#
_symmetry.space_group_name_H-M   'P 1'
#
loop_
_entity.id
_entity.type
_entity.pdbx_description
1 polymer ?
#
loop_
_entity_poly.entity_id
_entity_poly.type
_entity_poly.pdbx_seq_one_letter_code
_entity_poly.pdbx_strand_id
1 'polypeptide(L)' 'MLAGVAEQLGSAYQHAGIARDRIADAVAVLDGLGEQHSEPLVPPELLQAAEELERGLGLITGGANAVADIDARL' A
#
# COMPACT_ATOMS: atom_id res chain seq x y z
N MET A 1 1.05 -13.71 22.06
CA MET A 1 -0.04 -13.49 21.10
C MET A 1 0.07 -12.12 20.46
N LEU A 2 0.00 -11.02 21.22
CA LEU A 2 0.10 -9.64 20.67
C LEU A 2 1.40 -9.38 19.91
N ALA A 3 2.56 -9.81 20.42
CA ALA A 3 3.84 -9.67 19.71
C ALA A 3 3.85 -10.32 18.32
N GLY A 4 3.22 -11.49 18.15
CA GLY A 4 3.12 -12.16 16.84
C GLY A 4 2.19 -11.42 15.88
N VAL A 5 1.10 -10.82 16.39
CA VAL A 5 0.21 -9.97 15.59
C VAL A 5 0.93 -8.68 15.18
N ALA A 6 1.71 -8.07 16.07
CA ALA A 6 2.51 -6.89 15.77
C ALA A 6 3.56 -7.18 14.68
N GLU A 7 4.23 -8.33 14.74
CA GLU A 7 5.18 -8.76 13.71
C GLU A 7 4.50 -8.96 12.36
N GLN A 8 3.33 -9.63 12.33
CA GLN A 8 2.57 -9.82 11.10
C GLN A 8 2.09 -8.50 10.50
N LEU A 9 1.61 -7.56 11.32
CA LEU A 9 1.20 -6.22 10.87
C LEU A 9 2.40 -5.42 10.34
N GLY A 10 3.55 -5.48 11.00
CA GLY A 10 4.78 -4.86 10.52
C GLY A 10 5.23 -5.42 9.17
N SER A 11 5.17 -6.74 9.01
CA SER A 11 5.49 -7.39 7.74
C SER A 11 4.49 -7.00 6.64
N ALA A 12 3.18 -6.99 6.94
CA ALA A 12 2.16 -6.57 6.00
C ALA A 12 2.36 -5.10 5.57
N TYR A 13 2.70 -4.21 6.51
CA TYR A 13 3.00 -2.81 6.23
C TYR A 13 4.18 -2.67 5.26
N GLN A 14 5.27 -3.41 5.50
CA GLN A 14 6.43 -3.40 4.60
C GLN A 14 6.09 -3.89 3.19
N HIS A 15 5.38 -5.02 3.08
CA HIS A 15 4.99 -5.56 1.77
C HIS A 15 4.06 -4.61 1.01
N ALA A 16 3.09 -4.01 1.72
CA ALA A 16 2.17 -3.06 1.12
C ALA A 16 2.87 -1.76 0.70
N GLY A 17 3.84 -1.27 1.47
CA GLY A 17 4.69 -0.14 1.09
C GLY A 17 5.47 -0.41 -0.19
N ILE A 18 6.15 -1.55 -0.27
CA ILE A 18 6.90 -1.96 -1.48
C ILE A 18 5.98 -2.06 -2.70
N ALA A 19 4.78 -2.63 -2.53
CA ALA A 19 3.82 -2.73 -3.62
C ALA A 19 3.34 -1.35 -4.09
N ARG A 20 3.16 -0.39 -3.16
CA ARG A 20 2.73 0.97 -3.46
C ARG A 20 3.78 1.72 -4.28
N ASP A 21 5.03 1.63 -3.85
CA ASP A 21 6.15 2.26 -4.56
C ASP A 21 6.26 1.69 -5.98
N ARG A 22 6.15 0.37 -6.15
CA ARG A 22 6.18 -0.27 -7.48
C ARG A 22 5.03 0.15 -8.39
N ILE A 23 3.82 0.31 -7.85
CA ILE A 23 2.67 0.79 -8.61
C ILE A 23 2.88 2.26 -9.01
N ALA A 24 3.36 3.09 -8.09
CA ALA A 24 3.65 4.51 -8.37
C ALA A 24 4.73 4.65 -9.47
N ASP A 25 5.79 3.86 -9.40
CA ASP A 25 6.84 3.81 -10.42
C ASP A 25 6.27 3.40 -11.78
N ALA A 26 5.43 2.36 -11.82
CA ALA A 26 4.80 1.90 -13.06
C ALA A 26 3.88 2.96 -13.68
N VAL A 27 3.06 3.64 -12.86
CA VAL A 27 2.21 4.74 -13.30
C VAL A 27 3.06 5.88 -13.87
N ALA A 28 4.12 6.29 -13.17
CA ALA A 28 5.01 7.36 -13.64
C ALA A 28 5.67 7.04 -14.98
N VAL A 29 6.12 5.79 -15.17
CA VAL A 29 6.69 5.34 -16.45
C VAL A 29 5.66 5.40 -17.57
N LEU A 30 4.45 4.89 -17.34
CA LEU A 30 3.39 4.85 -18.36
C LEU A 30 2.86 6.24 -18.69
N ASP A 31 2.74 7.11 -17.69
CA ASP A 31 2.31 8.50 -17.87
C ASP A 31 3.35 9.28 -18.69
N GLY A 32 4.64 9.13 -18.39
CA GLY A 32 5.72 9.75 -19.16
C GLY A 32 5.82 9.24 -20.60
N LEU A 33 5.53 7.95 -20.84
CA LEU A 33 5.40 7.43 -22.20
C LEU A 33 4.15 7.96 -22.92
N GLY A 34 3.08 8.21 -22.18
CA GLY A 34 1.81 8.73 -22.67
C GLY A 34 1.93 10.07 -23.39
N GLU A 35 2.95 10.88 -23.10
CA GLU A 35 3.23 12.14 -23.82
C GLU A 35 3.43 11.94 -25.33
N GLN A 36 3.82 10.73 -25.76
CA GLN A 36 4.08 10.37 -27.15
C GLN A 36 2.90 9.65 -27.82
N HIS A 37 1.81 9.43 -27.08
CA HIS A 37 0.65 8.64 -27.52
C HIS A 37 -0.65 9.44 -27.39
N SER A 38 -1.60 9.20 -28.29
CA SER A 38 -2.91 9.88 -28.24
C SER A 38 -3.88 9.25 -27.24
N GLU A 39 -3.61 8.02 -26.81
CA GLU A 39 -4.41 7.28 -25.84
C GLU A 39 -3.66 7.16 -24.50
N PRO A 40 -4.37 7.23 -23.36
CA PRO A 40 -3.77 7.00 -22.05
C PRO A 40 -3.15 5.60 -21.98
N LEU A 41 -1.88 5.52 -21.59
CA LEU A 41 -1.18 4.24 -21.44
C LEU A 41 -1.31 3.64 -20.04
N VAL A 42 -1.74 4.42 -19.06
CA VAL A 42 -1.97 3.94 -17.69
C VAL A 42 -3.26 3.11 -17.64
N PRO A 43 -3.21 1.80 -17.33
CA PRO A 43 -4.41 0.99 -17.23
C PRO A 43 -5.26 1.43 -16.03
N PRO A 44 -6.59 1.53 -16.17
CA PRO A 44 -7.46 1.92 -15.05
C PRO A 44 -7.39 0.93 -13.88
N GLU A 45 -7.14 -0.35 -14.15
CA GLU A 45 -6.97 -1.38 -13.13
C GLU A 45 -5.72 -1.14 -12.27
N LEU A 46 -4.68 -0.51 -12.83
CA LEU A 46 -3.46 -0.16 -12.08
C LEU A 46 -3.72 0.98 -11.10
N LEU A 47 -4.54 1.97 -11.49
CA LEU A 47 -4.99 3.03 -10.60
C LEU A 47 -5.88 2.48 -9.49
N GLN A 48 -6.82 1.59 -9.84
CA GLN A 48 -7.65 0.90 -8.85
C GLN A 48 -6.80 0.10 -7.85
N ALA A 49 -5.77 -0.60 -8.32
CA ALA A 49 -4.86 -1.33 -7.45
C ALA A 49 -4.13 -0.40 -6.47
N ALA A 50 -3.73 0.81 -6.91
CA ALA A 50 -3.14 1.83 -6.04
C ALA A 50 -4.12 2.25 -4.93
N GLU A 51 -5.38 2.51 -5.28
CA GLU A 51 -6.42 2.93 -4.33
C GLU A 51 -6.78 1.83 -3.32
N GLU A 52 -6.90 0.58 -3.76
CA GLU A 52 -7.14 -0.56 -2.87
C GLU A 52 -5.96 -0.77 -1.92
N LEU A 53 -4.73 -0.58 -2.40
CA LEU A 53 -3.53 -0.72 -1.58
C LEU A 53 -3.41 0.39 -0.54
N GLU A 54 -3.72 1.64 -0.88
CA GLU A 54 -3.76 2.77 0.05
C GLU A 54 -4.81 2.51 1.15
N ARG A 55 -5.99 1.98 0.78
CA ARG A 55 -7.01 1.53 1.76
C ARG A 55 -6.49 0.42 2.67
N GLY A 56 -5.84 -0.60 2.10
CA GLY A 56 -5.23 -1.69 2.85
C GLY A 56 -4.17 -1.21 3.85
N LEU A 57 -3.31 -0.27 3.44
CA LEU A 57 -2.31 0.35 4.31
C LEU A 57 -2.95 1.09 5.49
N GLY A 58 -4.06 1.79 5.27
CA GLY A 58 -4.84 2.43 6.33
C GLY A 58 -5.34 1.42 7.37
N LEU A 59 -5.86 0.27 6.93
CA LEU A 59 -6.31 -0.80 7.81
C LEU A 59 -5.17 -1.44 8.59
N ILE A 60 -4.04 -1.71 7.94
CA ILE A 60 -2.84 -2.27 8.59
C ILE A 60 -2.32 -1.33 9.67
N THR A 61 -2.21 -0.03 9.34
CA THR A 61 -1.74 1.00 10.28
C THR A 61 -2.69 1.14 11.46
N GLY A 62 -4.00 1.16 11.20
CA GLY A 62 -5.02 1.17 12.26
C GLY A 62 -4.93 -0.05 13.18
N GLY A 63 -4.73 -1.24 12.60
CA GLY A 63 -4.51 -2.47 13.35
C GLY A 63 -3.24 -2.42 14.22
N ALA A 64 -2.14 -1.89 13.68
CA ALA A 64 -0.88 -1.76 14.40
C ALA A 64 -1.01 -0.83 15.60
N ASN A 65 -1.69 0.32 15.42
CA ASN A 65 -1.97 1.25 16.50
C ASN A 65 -2.84 0.61 17.60
N ALA A 66 -3.88 -0.13 17.22
CA ALA A 66 -4.75 -0.81 18.18
C ALA A 66 -3.99 -1.88 18.99
N VAL A 67 -3.10 -2.64 18.35
CA VAL A 67 -2.26 -3.63 19.05
C VAL A 67 -1.31 -2.95 20.02
N ALA A 68 -0.67 -1.84 19.62
CA ALA A 68 0.21 -1.07 20.50
C ALA A 68 -0.54 -0.48 21.71
N ASP A 69 -1.75 0.05 21.50
CA ASP A 69 -2.59 0.57 22.59
C ASP A 69 -3.02 -0.51 23.59
N ILE A 70 -3.28 -1.73 23.12
CA ILE A 70 -3.59 -2.87 23.99
C ILE A 70 -2.35 -3.26 24.80
N ASP A 71 -1.20 -3.39 24.14
CA ASP A 71 0.06 -3.78 24.78
C ASP A 71 0.48 -2.79 25.88
N ALA A 72 0.28 -1.48 25.65
CA ALA A 72 0.59 -0.43 26.63
C ALA A 72 -0.32 -0.43 27.88
N ARG A 73 -1.44 -1.17 27.88
CA ARG A 73 -2.41 -1.25 28.98
C ARG A 73 -2.31 -2.54 29.78
N LEU A 74 -1.48 -3.48 29.35
CA LEU A 74 -1.18 -4.74 30.04
C LEU A 74 -0.01 -4.57 31.01
#